data_AF-A0A8K0MP60-F1
#
_entry.id   AF-A0A8K0MP60-F1
#
_cell.length_a   1.000
_cell.length_b   1.000
_cell.length_c   1.000
_cell.angle_alpha   90.00
_cell.angle_beta   90.00
_cell.angle_gamma   90.00
#
_symmetry.space_group_name_H-M   'P 1'
#
loop_
_entity.id
_entity.type
_entity.pdbx_description
1 polymer ?
#
loop_
_entity_poly.entity_id
_entity_poly.type
_entity_poly.pdbx_seq_one_letter_code
_entity_poly.pdbx_strand_id
1 'polypeptide(L)'
;MAALQCSMTSLSLSSNSFLGQRLSLPTLYPVPANPTEKPCLIVMRLKRWERKDCKPNSLPELHKMHVKVGDTVKVISGHEKGKIGEITKVFRHNSTVIVKEINLKTKHVKSREEGEPGQIIKIEGAIHSSNVMLYSKEKEVASRVGHKILDDGRRVRYLIKTGEVIDSAENWKKLKEESTKTEAATAAASS
;
A
#
# COMPACT_ATOMS: atom_id res chain seq x y z
N MET A 1 -84.20 29.00 -35.09
CA MET A 1 -82.87 28.94 -34.45
C MET A 1 -83.01 29.46 -33.02
N ALA A 2 -82.35 28.78 -32.09
CA ALA A 2 -82.77 28.63 -30.69
C ALA A 2 -82.77 29.92 -29.84
N ALA A 3 -83.78 29.98 -28.97
CA ALA A 3 -83.89 30.88 -27.83
C ALA A 3 -82.89 30.50 -26.72
N LEU A 4 -82.56 31.44 -25.84
CA LEU A 4 -82.70 31.28 -24.38
C LEU A 4 -82.43 32.59 -23.65
N GLN A 5 -83.36 32.93 -22.76
CA GLN A 5 -83.37 34.09 -21.88
C GLN A 5 -82.72 33.80 -20.52
N CYS A 6 -82.53 34.88 -19.75
CA CYS A 6 -82.51 34.98 -18.28
C CYS A 6 -81.26 34.41 -17.57
N SER A 7 -80.78 34.90 -16.42
CA SER A 7 -81.38 35.68 -15.33
C SER A 7 -80.30 36.38 -14.48
N MET A 8 -80.70 37.44 -13.77
CA MET A 8 -79.99 38.10 -12.70
C MET A 8 -80.00 37.26 -11.41
N THR A 9 -78.89 37.24 -10.66
CA THR A 9 -78.91 37.15 -9.18
C THR A 9 -77.70 37.86 -8.57
N SER A 10 -77.95 38.43 -7.39
CA SER A 10 -77.20 39.42 -6.64
C SER A 10 -76.54 38.82 -5.40
N LEU A 11 -75.96 39.72 -4.56
CA LEU A 11 -75.52 39.53 -3.17
C LEU A 11 -74.09 38.99 -3.00
N SER A 12 -73.28 39.35 -2.00
CA SER A 12 -73.15 40.47 -1.06
C SER A 12 -71.90 40.09 -0.25
N LEU A 13 -70.84 40.90 -0.23
CA LEU A 13 -69.68 40.66 0.63
C LEU A 13 -69.85 41.41 1.94
N SER A 14 -70.22 40.67 2.98
CA SER A 14 -70.16 41.12 4.37
C SER A 14 -68.72 41.06 4.87
N SER A 15 -68.32 42.16 5.50
CA SER A 15 -67.14 42.30 6.35
C SER A 15 -67.16 41.26 7.47
N ASN A 16 -65.98 40.74 7.85
CA ASN A 16 -65.57 40.62 9.26
C ASN A 16 -64.09 40.26 9.38
N SER A 17 -63.37 41.19 9.99
CA SER A 17 -62.03 41.07 10.56
C SER A 17 -61.98 40.04 11.69
N PHE A 18 -60.94 39.19 11.75
CA PHE A 18 -60.55 38.57 13.02
C PHE A 18 -59.07 38.14 13.04
N LEU A 19 -58.27 38.98 13.70
CA LEU A 19 -57.13 38.65 14.58
C LEU A 19 -56.27 37.40 14.26
N GLY A 20 -55.04 37.67 13.85
CA GLY A 20 -53.83 37.10 14.47
C GLY A 20 -53.63 35.58 14.37
N GLN A 21 -52.79 35.16 13.42
CA GLN A 21 -52.06 33.90 13.53
C GLN A 21 -50.56 34.19 13.49
N ARG A 22 -49.88 33.84 14.59
CA ARG A 22 -48.43 33.86 14.73
C ARG A 22 -47.85 32.84 13.76
N LEU A 23 -46.91 33.27 12.92
CA LEU A 23 -46.09 32.37 12.11
C LEU A 23 -45.26 31.50 13.05
N SER A 24 -45.57 30.21 13.13
CA SER A 24 -44.69 29.20 13.71
C SER A 24 -43.48 29.02 12.77
N LEU A 25 -42.27 29.22 13.29
CA LEU A 25 -41.05 28.85 12.58
C LEU A 25 -41.07 27.32 12.32
N PRO A 26 -40.58 26.86 11.16
CA PRO A 26 -40.38 25.44 10.93
C PRO A 26 -39.27 24.94 11.85
N THR A 27 -39.59 23.90 12.62
CA THR A 27 -38.64 23.14 13.44
C THR A 27 -37.49 22.65 12.57
N LEU A 28 -36.29 23.18 12.80
CA LEU A 28 -35.05 22.60 12.34
C LEU A 28 -34.87 21.26 13.05
N TYR A 29 -35.09 20.16 12.33
CA TYR A 29 -34.60 18.85 12.75
C TYR A 29 -33.07 18.91 12.80
N PRO A 30 -32.41 18.50 13.90
CA PRO A 30 -30.99 18.24 13.86
C PRO A 30 -30.78 16.96 13.03
N VAL A 31 -30.05 17.08 11.93
CA VAL A 31 -29.54 15.92 11.20
C VAL A 31 -28.63 15.14 12.15
N PRO A 32 -28.83 13.83 12.36
CA PRO A 32 -27.88 13.03 13.12
C PRO A 32 -26.55 13.00 12.37
N ALA A 33 -25.55 13.72 12.90
CA ALA A 33 -24.18 13.58 12.45
C ALA A 33 -23.74 12.15 12.76
N ASN A 34 -23.60 11.31 11.74
CA ASN A 34 -22.91 10.02 11.88
C ASN A 34 -21.45 10.30 12.26
N PRO A 35 -20.98 10.01 13.48
CA PRO A 35 -19.58 10.08 13.79
C PRO A 35 -18.99 8.72 13.43
N THR A 36 -18.82 8.46 12.13
CA THR A 36 -17.80 7.51 11.71
C THR A 36 -16.62 8.31 11.17
N GLU A 37 -16.12 9.20 12.01
CA GLU A 37 -14.71 9.59 11.95
C GLU A 37 -13.91 8.32 12.23
N LYS A 38 -13.66 7.55 11.17
CA LYS A 38 -12.55 6.61 11.16
C LYS A 38 -11.34 7.44 11.61
N PRO A 39 -10.68 7.12 12.73
CA PRO A 39 -9.57 7.92 13.18
C PRO A 39 -8.60 8.00 12.01
N CYS A 40 -8.20 9.22 11.66
CA CYS A 40 -7.18 9.49 10.67
C CYS A 40 -5.98 8.61 11.03
N LEU A 41 -5.84 7.46 10.36
CA LEU A 41 -4.57 6.79 10.33
C LEU A 41 -3.64 7.84 9.74
N ILE A 42 -2.71 8.33 10.55
CA ILE A 42 -1.59 9.13 10.07
C ILE A 42 -0.72 8.15 9.27
N VAL A 43 -1.25 7.72 8.13
CA VAL A 43 -0.46 7.29 7.00
C VAL A 43 0.19 8.58 6.59
N MET A 44 1.50 8.71 6.83
CA MET A 44 2.27 9.83 6.31
C MET A 44 1.92 9.95 4.83
N ARG A 45 1.13 10.98 4.50
CA ARG A 45 0.67 11.20 3.14
C ARG A 45 1.93 11.58 2.39
N LEU A 46 2.33 10.77 1.41
CA LEU A 46 3.46 11.11 0.53
C LEU A 46 3.24 12.54 0.03
N LYS A 47 4.31 13.34 0.02
CA LYS A 47 4.21 14.68 -0.55
C LYS A 47 3.73 14.56 -2.00
N ARG A 48 2.96 15.55 -2.47
CA ARG A 48 2.31 15.46 -3.79
C ARG A 48 3.30 15.13 -4.91
N TRP A 49 4.52 15.65 -4.82
CA TRP A 49 5.62 15.45 -5.78
C TRP A 49 6.49 14.20 -5.52
N GLU A 50 6.30 13.49 -4.42
CA GLU A 50 6.99 12.21 -4.10
C GLU A 50 6.13 10.99 -4.49
N ARG A 51 5.05 11.21 -5.25
CA ARG A 51 4.21 10.14 -5.78
C ARG A 51 4.95 9.41 -6.89
N LYS A 52 4.49 8.20 -7.21
CA LYS A 52 5.07 7.39 -8.29
C LYS A 52 4.89 8.11 -9.62
N ASP A 53 5.95 8.14 -10.41
CA ASP A 53 5.88 8.59 -11.80
C ASP A 53 5.03 7.59 -12.60
N CYS A 54 4.20 8.12 -13.49
CA CYS A 54 3.25 7.37 -14.28
C CYS A 54 3.48 7.63 -15.76
N LYS A 55 3.37 6.56 -16.54
CA LYS A 55 3.33 6.58 -18.00
C LYS A 55 2.01 7.19 -18.49
N PRO A 56 1.91 7.57 -19.78
CA PRO A 56 0.66 8.07 -20.38
C PRO A 56 -0.54 7.12 -20.22
N ASN A 57 -0.30 5.81 -20.14
CA ASN A 57 -1.32 4.80 -19.92
C ASN A 57 -1.66 4.56 -18.43
N SER A 58 -1.31 5.51 -17.54
CA SER A 58 -1.50 5.48 -16.08
C SER A 58 -0.70 4.44 -15.29
N LEU A 59 0.06 3.56 -15.94
CA LEU A 59 0.89 2.58 -15.26
C LEU A 59 2.12 3.26 -14.61
N PRO A 60 2.58 2.79 -13.45
CA PRO A 60 3.78 3.34 -12.83
C PRO A 60 5.02 3.04 -13.67
N GLU A 61 5.98 3.96 -13.65
CA GLU A 61 7.31 3.73 -14.17
C GLU A 61 8.07 2.78 -13.23
N LEU A 62 8.70 1.75 -13.82
CA LEU A 62 9.39 0.71 -13.07
C LEU A 62 10.85 0.70 -13.46
N HIS A 63 11.73 0.69 -12.46
CA HIS A 63 13.16 0.62 -12.69
C HIS A 63 13.60 -0.85 -12.86
N LYS A 64 14.62 -1.04 -13.70
CA LYS A 64 15.28 -2.34 -13.86
C LYS A 64 16.28 -2.52 -12.72
N MET A 65 16.15 -3.63 -11.99
CA MET A 65 16.98 -3.94 -10.83
C MET A 65 17.81 -5.20 -11.10
N HIS A 66 18.95 -5.31 -10.40
CA HIS A 66 19.89 -6.44 -10.55
C HIS A 66 19.64 -7.57 -9.55
N VAL A 67 18.80 -7.36 -8.55
CA VAL A 67 18.44 -8.29 -7.46
C VAL A 67 17.02 -8.85 -7.61
N LYS A 68 16.80 -10.03 -7.05
CA LYS A 68 15.50 -10.72 -6.96
C LYS A 68 15.17 -11.05 -5.49
N VAL A 69 13.91 -11.42 -5.25
CA VAL A 69 13.47 -11.94 -3.94
C VAL A 69 14.18 -13.27 -3.66
N GLY A 70 14.61 -13.50 -2.42
CA GLY A 70 15.37 -14.69 -2.04
C GLY A 70 16.87 -14.63 -2.32
N ASP A 71 17.37 -13.60 -3.00
CA ASP A 71 18.81 -13.42 -3.17
C ASP A 71 19.47 -13.10 -1.81
N THR A 72 20.64 -13.68 -1.54
CA THR A 72 21.50 -13.31 -0.41
C THR A 72 22.40 -12.15 -0.81
N VAL A 73 22.39 -11.09 -0.01
CA VAL A 73 23.10 -9.85 -0.31
C VAL A 73 23.91 -9.36 0.88
N LYS A 74 25.01 -8.65 0.58
CA LYS A 74 25.82 -7.90 1.52
C LYS A 74 25.62 -6.40 1.33
N VAL A 75 25.44 -5.67 2.42
CA VAL A 75 25.31 -4.21 2.38
C VAL A 75 26.68 -3.55 2.17
N ILE A 76 26.81 -2.72 1.13
CA ILE A 76 28.04 -2.03 0.74
C ILE A 76 28.20 -0.70 1.49
N SER A 77 27.10 0.05 1.61
CA SER A 77 27.09 1.43 2.11
C SER A 77 25.86 1.70 2.98
N GLY A 78 25.97 2.71 3.84
CA GLY A 78 24.95 3.07 4.84
C GLY A 78 25.32 2.60 6.25
N HIS A 79 24.38 2.78 7.18
CA HIS A 79 24.58 2.44 8.60
C HIS A 79 24.88 0.95 8.81
N GLU A 80 24.22 0.09 8.04
CA GLU A 80 24.29 -1.36 8.20
C GLU A 80 25.37 -2.00 7.30
N LYS A 81 26.46 -1.27 7.03
CA LYS A 81 27.55 -1.73 6.16
C LYS A 81 28.16 -3.04 6.64
N GLY A 82 28.36 -3.97 5.71
CA GLY A 82 29.04 -5.24 5.96
C GLY A 82 28.13 -6.38 6.41
N LYS A 83 26.91 -6.08 6.89
CA LYS A 83 25.91 -7.11 7.23
C LYS A 83 25.43 -7.84 5.99
N ILE A 84 25.11 -9.12 6.18
CA ILE A 84 24.61 -10.03 5.14
C ILE A 84 23.18 -10.39 5.51
N GLY A 85 22.30 -10.48 4.51
CA GLY A 85 20.91 -10.88 4.72
C GLY A 85 20.23 -11.30 3.42
N GLU A 86 19.03 -11.85 3.56
CA GLU A 86 18.20 -12.29 2.43
C GLU A 86 17.12 -11.26 2.11
N ILE A 87 16.82 -11.09 0.82
CA ILE A 87 15.81 -10.15 0.36
C ILE A 87 14.40 -10.74 0.54
N THR A 88 13.57 -10.08 1.33
CA THR A 88 12.16 -10.45 1.53
C THR A 88 11.25 -9.82 0.49
N LYS A 89 11.39 -8.51 0.23
CA LYS A 89 10.52 -7.75 -0.68
C LYS A 89 11.32 -6.76 -1.52
N VAL A 90 10.85 -6.51 -2.74
CA VAL A 90 11.49 -5.61 -3.71
C VAL A 90 10.47 -4.60 -4.22
N PHE A 91 10.80 -3.30 -4.13
CA PHE A 91 9.98 -2.19 -4.62
C PHE A 91 10.62 -1.56 -5.86
N ARG A 92 10.13 -1.95 -7.04
CA ARG A 92 10.71 -1.55 -8.33
C ARG A 92 10.51 -0.08 -8.72
N HIS A 93 9.49 0.59 -8.19
CA HIS A 93 9.22 2.01 -8.46
C HIS A 93 10.27 2.91 -7.78
N ASN A 94 10.67 2.59 -6.56
CA ASN A 94 11.68 3.36 -5.81
C ASN A 94 13.09 2.75 -5.90
N SER A 95 13.25 1.61 -6.59
CA SER A 95 14.51 0.83 -6.59
C SER A 95 15.02 0.45 -5.20
N THR A 96 14.11 0.17 -4.27
CA THR A 96 14.43 -0.22 -2.89
C THR A 96 14.11 -1.68 -2.59
N VAL A 97 14.79 -2.25 -1.60
CA VAL A 97 14.65 -3.64 -1.15
C VAL A 97 14.51 -3.71 0.36
N ILE A 98 13.77 -4.69 0.85
CA ILE A 98 13.72 -5.03 2.28
C ILE A 98 14.55 -6.29 2.47
N VAL A 99 15.52 -6.22 3.38
CA VAL A 99 16.40 -7.33 3.74
C VAL A 99 16.08 -7.75 5.17
N LYS A 100 15.97 -9.08 5.42
CA LYS A 100 15.66 -9.63 6.75
C LYS A 100 16.67 -9.13 7.79
N GLU A 101 16.16 -8.73 8.96
CA GLU A 101 16.95 -8.30 10.14
C GLU A 101 17.88 -7.08 9.96
N ILE A 102 17.81 -6.39 8.81
CA ILE A 102 18.65 -5.22 8.52
C ILE A 102 17.79 -3.96 8.51
N ASN A 103 18.34 -2.84 9.02
CA ASN A 103 17.68 -1.53 9.04
C ASN A 103 16.36 -1.55 9.83
N LEU A 104 16.42 -2.14 11.02
CA LEU A 104 15.28 -2.27 11.93
C LEU A 104 14.86 -0.89 12.44
N LYS A 105 13.55 -0.64 12.40
CA LYS A 105 12.92 0.59 12.91
C LYS A 105 11.87 0.22 13.94
N THR A 106 11.91 0.89 15.09
CA THR A 106 10.89 0.76 16.13
C THR A 106 9.63 1.51 15.72
N LYS A 107 8.54 0.78 15.49
CA LYS A 107 7.22 1.32 15.19
C LYS A 107 6.31 1.09 16.39
N HIS A 108 5.78 2.19 16.93
CA HIS A 108 4.72 2.16 17.92
C HIS A 108 3.39 1.92 17.18
N VAL A 109 2.73 0.82 17.49
CA VAL A 109 1.43 0.45 16.93
C VAL A 109 0.38 0.66 17.98
N LYS A 110 -0.55 1.58 17.70
CA LYS A 110 -1.74 1.78 18.54
C LYS A 110 -2.66 0.58 18.40
N SER A 111 -3.28 0.19 19.51
CA SER A 111 -4.30 -0.84 19.50
C SER A 111 -5.46 -0.45 18.58
N ARG A 112 -6.07 -1.45 17.94
CA ARG A 112 -7.23 -1.28 17.05
C ARG A 112 -8.54 -1.67 17.71
N GLU A 113 -8.49 -2.55 18.71
CA GLU A 113 -9.66 -3.14 19.37
C GLU A 113 -9.63 -2.82 20.87
N GLU A 114 -10.81 -2.66 21.45
CA GLU A 114 -10.96 -2.40 22.87
C GLU A 114 -10.55 -3.64 23.67
N GLY A 115 -9.51 -3.53 24.49
CA GLY A 115 -8.99 -4.62 25.33
C GLY A 115 -7.58 -5.08 25.00
N GLU A 116 -7.04 -4.75 23.81
CA GLU A 116 -5.64 -5.06 23.47
C GLU A 116 -4.69 -3.91 23.84
N PRO A 117 -3.55 -4.17 24.52
CA PRO A 117 -2.55 -3.15 24.75
C PRO A 117 -1.80 -2.80 23.44
N GLY A 118 -1.40 -1.53 23.32
CA GLY A 118 -0.52 -1.10 22.22
C GLY A 118 0.82 -1.81 22.24
N GLN A 119 1.43 -2.00 21.06
CA GLN A 119 2.66 -2.79 20.90
C GLN A 119 3.81 -1.97 20.31
N ILE A 120 5.04 -2.25 20.75
CA ILE A 120 6.27 -1.70 20.16
C ILE A 120 6.88 -2.78 19.27
N ILE A 121 6.71 -2.64 17.95
CA ILE A 121 7.15 -3.63 16.96
C ILE A 121 8.42 -3.13 16.29
N LYS A 122 9.40 -4.02 16.09
CA LYS A 122 10.57 -3.75 15.23
C LYS A 122 10.26 -4.24 13.82
N ILE A 123 10.31 -3.34 12.85
CA ILE A 123 10.01 -3.64 11.43
C ILE A 123 11.25 -3.36 10.59
N GLU A 124 11.52 -4.18 9.57
CA GLU A 124 12.61 -3.93 8.65
C GLU A 124 12.32 -2.73 7.74
N GLY A 125 13.29 -1.83 7.62
CA GLY A 125 13.24 -0.67 6.74
C GLY A 125 13.81 -0.98 5.35
N ALA A 126 13.25 -0.35 4.33
CA ALA A 126 13.77 -0.48 2.97
C ALA A 126 15.15 0.19 2.80
N ILE A 127 16.01 -0.43 2.00
CA ILE A 127 17.35 0.03 1.61
C ILE A 127 17.39 0.22 0.09
N HIS A 128 18.11 1.21 -0.41
CA HIS A 128 18.26 1.39 -1.85
C HIS A 128 19.10 0.27 -2.47
N SER A 129 18.69 -0.23 -3.64
CA SER A 129 19.30 -1.40 -4.27
C SER A 129 20.75 -1.20 -4.69
N SER A 130 21.22 0.04 -4.91
CA SER A 130 22.63 0.31 -5.19
C SER A 130 23.54 0.02 -3.99
N ASN A 131 22.99 0.00 -2.77
CA ASN A 131 23.76 -0.17 -1.54
C ASN A 131 23.92 -1.65 -1.16
N VAL A 132 23.46 -2.57 -2.00
CA VAL A 132 23.58 -4.01 -1.78
C VAL A 132 24.34 -4.67 -2.94
N MET A 133 25.09 -5.72 -2.61
CA MET A 133 25.80 -6.56 -3.57
C MET A 133 25.41 -8.02 -3.35
N LEU A 134 25.33 -8.82 -4.41
CA LEU A 134 25.10 -10.25 -4.30
C LEU A 134 26.27 -10.91 -3.57
N TYR A 135 25.94 -11.83 -2.67
CA TYR A 135 26.89 -12.50 -1.80
C TYR A 135 26.87 -14.01 -2.05
N SER A 136 28.04 -14.59 -2.27
CA SER A 136 28.21 -16.04 -2.29
C SER A 136 28.39 -16.55 -0.85
N LYS A 137 27.53 -17.49 -0.43
CA LYS A 137 27.70 -18.21 0.84
C LYS A 137 28.87 -19.19 0.80
N GLU A 138 29.22 -19.69 -0.39
CA GLU A 138 30.26 -20.72 -0.57
C GLU A 138 31.67 -20.14 -0.44
N LYS A 139 31.91 -19.00 -1.09
CA LYS A 139 33.24 -18.36 -1.12
C LYS A 139 33.35 -17.13 -0.22
N GLU A 140 32.28 -16.80 0.48
CA GLU A 140 32.20 -15.63 1.39
C GLU A 140 32.54 -14.28 0.74
N VAL A 141 32.36 -14.19 -0.57
CA VAL A 141 32.74 -13.01 -1.36
C VAL A 141 31.50 -12.34 -1.94
N ALA A 142 31.42 -11.03 -1.75
CA ALA A 142 30.47 -10.18 -2.46
C ALA A 142 31.01 -9.80 -3.84
N SER A 143 30.17 -9.92 -4.88
CA SER A 143 30.59 -9.57 -6.24
C SER A 143 29.47 -8.99 -7.11
N ARG A 144 29.88 -8.32 -8.19
CA ARG A 144 28.97 -7.79 -9.22
C ARG A 144 28.39 -8.94 -10.04
N VAL A 145 27.22 -8.69 -10.63
CA VAL A 145 26.49 -9.66 -11.45
C VAL A 145 26.85 -9.56 -12.92
N GLY A 146 27.08 -10.72 -13.56
CA GLY A 146 27.15 -10.89 -15.00
C GLY A 146 25.98 -11.73 -15.52
N HIS A 147 25.84 -11.83 -16.84
CA HIS A 147 24.85 -12.68 -17.50
C HIS A 147 25.53 -13.66 -18.44
N LYS A 148 25.15 -14.94 -18.36
CA LYS A 148 25.65 -16.00 -19.26
C LYS A 148 24.46 -16.77 -19.82
N ILE A 149 24.63 -17.34 -21.01
CA ILE A 149 23.68 -18.28 -21.62
C ILE A 149 24.21 -19.69 -21.34
N LEU A 150 23.37 -20.56 -20.77
CA LEU A 150 23.67 -21.97 -20.56
C LEU A 150 23.40 -22.77 -21.83
N ASP A 151 23.87 -24.01 -21.86
CA ASP A 151 23.69 -24.92 -22.99
C ASP A 151 22.21 -25.23 -23.26
N ASP A 152 21.36 -25.15 -22.23
CA ASP A 152 19.89 -25.23 -22.33
C ASP A 152 19.24 -24.03 -23.07
N GLY A 153 20.03 -23.04 -23.49
CA GLY A 153 19.56 -21.77 -24.09
C GLY A 153 19.04 -20.75 -23.07
N ARG A 154 19.09 -21.05 -21.76
CA ARG A 154 18.59 -20.18 -20.69
C ARG A 154 19.61 -19.11 -20.32
N ARG A 155 19.16 -17.85 -20.19
CA ARG A 155 19.99 -16.74 -19.71
C ARG A 155 19.93 -16.63 -18.18
N VAL A 156 21.07 -16.85 -17.54
CA VAL A 156 21.21 -16.85 -16.07
C VAL A 156 22.13 -15.74 -15.58
N ARG A 157 21.94 -15.32 -14.32
CA ARG A 157 22.88 -14.45 -13.60
C ARG A 157 24.01 -15.27 -12.98
N TYR A 158 25.23 -14.75 -13.06
CA TYR A 158 26.40 -15.33 -12.39
C TYR A 158 27.21 -14.25 -11.67
N LEU A 159 27.98 -14.65 -10.67
CA LEU A 159 28.90 -13.80 -9.92
C LEU A 159 30.22 -13.64 -10.67
N ILE A 160 30.64 -12.41 -10.96
CA ILE A 160 31.83 -12.17 -11.79
C ILE A 160 33.11 -12.65 -11.11
N LYS A 161 33.23 -12.49 -9.79
CA LYS A 161 34.45 -12.88 -9.06
C LYS A 161 34.58 -14.38 -8.86
N THR A 162 33.46 -15.07 -8.66
CA THR A 162 33.46 -16.48 -8.25
C THR A 162 33.11 -17.44 -9.38
N GLY A 163 32.45 -16.95 -10.43
CA GLY A 163 31.91 -17.75 -11.54
C GLY A 163 30.61 -18.49 -11.21
N GLU A 164 30.11 -18.39 -9.97
CA GLU A 164 28.93 -19.13 -9.52
C GLU A 164 27.64 -18.61 -10.15
N VAL A 165 26.76 -19.54 -10.54
CA VAL A 165 25.44 -19.24 -11.09
C VAL A 165 24.43 -19.10 -9.95
N ILE A 166 23.65 -18.02 -9.97
CA ILE A 166 22.71 -17.67 -8.89
C ILE A 166 21.29 -18.13 -9.20
N ASP A 167 20.91 -18.05 -10.49
CA ASP A 167 19.54 -18.32 -10.93
C ASP A 167 19.34 -19.81 -11.21
N SER A 168 18.67 -20.52 -10.29
CA SER A 168 18.21 -21.89 -10.50
C SER A 168 16.81 -21.93 -11.13
N ALA A 169 16.53 -22.92 -11.97
CA ALA A 169 15.25 -23.05 -12.70
C ALA A 169 14.01 -23.14 -11.78
N GLU A 170 14.17 -23.76 -10.61
CA GLU A 170 13.09 -24.04 -9.67
C GLU A 170 12.99 -23.02 -8.53
N ASN A 171 13.87 -22.02 -8.50
CA ASN A 171 13.95 -21.09 -7.37
C ASN A 171 12.61 -20.35 -7.13
N TRP A 172 11.90 -19.99 -8.21
CA TRP A 172 10.59 -19.35 -8.09
C TRP A 172 9.50 -20.25 -7.47
N LYS A 173 9.59 -21.58 -7.66
CA LYS A 173 8.64 -22.52 -7.04
C LYS A 173 8.88 -22.60 -5.55
N LYS A 174 10.14 -22.75 -5.15
CA LYS A 174 10.56 -22.76 -3.74
C LYS A 174 10.11 -21.50 -3.00
N LEU A 175 10.35 -20.32 -3.60
CA LEU A 175 9.91 -19.04 -3.02
C LEU A 175 8.38 -18.95 -2.89
N LYS A 176 7.63 -19.50 -3.85
CA LYS A 176 6.17 -19.52 -3.79
C LYS A 176 5.68 -20.42 -2.65
N GLU A 177 6.23 -21.62 -2.54
CA GLU A 177 5.92 -22.57 -1.47
C GLU A 177 6.25 -21.98 -0.08
N GLU A 178 7.42 -21.37 0.07
CA GLU A 178 7.82 -20.67 1.29
C GLU A 178 6.88 -19.53 1.66
N SER A 179 6.44 -18.72 0.67
CA SER A 179 5.49 -17.64 0.91
C SER A 179 4.14 -18.17 1.41
N THR A 180 3.61 -19.23 0.78
CA THR A 180 2.34 -19.85 1.20
C THR A 180 2.44 -20.49 2.59
N LYS A 181 3.58 -21.10 2.92
CA LYS A 181 3.82 -21.67 4.25
C LYS A 181 3.89 -20.59 5.32
N THR A 182 4.52 -19.46 5.01
CA THR A 182 4.62 -18.31 5.93
C THR A 182 3.24 -17.70 6.16
N GLU A 183 2.42 -17.55 5.12
CA GLU A 183 1.05 -17.05 5.22
C GLU A 183 0.15 -17.97 6.04
N ALA A 184 0.22 -19.29 5.82
CA ALA A 184 -0.52 -20.28 6.60
C ALA A 184 -0.13 -20.28 8.08
N ALA A 185 1.18 -20.17 8.38
CA ALA A 185 1.66 -20.07 9.75
C ALA A 185 1.18 -18.77 10.43
N THR A 186 1.17 -17.63 9.72
CA THR A 186 0.64 -16.38 10.27
C THR A 186 -0.87 -16.43 10.50
N ALA A 187 -1.63 -17.11 9.63
CA ALA A 187 -3.07 -17.29 9.80
C ALA A 187 -3.41 -18.17 11.01
N ALA A 188 -2.67 -19.28 11.19
CA ALA A 188 -2.84 -20.18 12.34
C ALA A 188 -2.43 -19.56 13.68
N ALA A 189 -1.52 -18.57 13.67
CA ALA A 189 -1.14 -17.83 14.89
C ALA A 189 -2.13 -16.72 15.26
N SER A 190 -3.04 -16.35 14.34
CA SER A 190 -4.07 -15.32 14.54
C SER A 190 -5.46 -15.90 14.82
N SER A 191 -5.59 -17.23 14.84
CA SER A 191 -6.80 -17.99 15.19
C SER A 191 -6.64 -18.67 16.54
#